data_AF-A0A419GXF8-F1
#
_entry.id   AF-A0A419GXF8-F1
#
_cell.length_a   1.000
_cell.length_b   1.000
_cell.length_c   1.000
_cell.angle_alpha   90.00
_cell.angle_beta   90.00
_cell.angle_gamma   90.00
#
_symmetry.space_group_name_H-M   'P 1'
#
loop_
_entity.id
_entity.type
_entity.pdbx_description
1 polymer ?
#
loop_
_entity_poly.entity_id
_entity_poly.type
_entity_poly.pdbx_seq_one_letter_code
_entity_poly.pdbx_strand_id
1 'polypeptide(L)'
;MKTLTVTVISAIALLFSFAAQAGQAEKEKTMHEMHAMMRMMDNALCQALEGANLMMFGQMSGADKIDRDMIERGTTMVNDGKAVILKMLAGSEMKAMHKEGGYNDKVMHDLHALGDRMLHVIEEVEKLHGEAFKEMGKK
;
A
#
# COMPACT_ATOMS: atom_id res chain seq x y z
N MET A 1 -18.98 51.59 24.61
CA MET A 1 -18.65 50.25 25.17
C MET A 1 -19.37 49.11 24.45
N LYS A 2 -20.66 49.20 24.10
CA LYS A 2 -21.42 48.10 23.43
C LYS A 2 -20.95 47.74 22.01
N THR A 3 -20.45 48.70 21.24
CA THR A 3 -19.94 48.47 19.87
C THR A 3 -18.61 47.72 19.85
N LEU A 4 -17.72 47.97 20.82
CA LEU A 4 -16.40 47.33 20.91
C LEU A 4 -16.53 45.82 21.23
N THR A 5 -17.51 45.44 22.06
CA THR A 5 -17.77 44.04 22.42
C THR A 5 -18.29 43.22 21.24
N VAL A 6 -19.13 43.81 20.39
CA VAL A 6 -19.68 43.12 19.21
C VAL A 6 -18.60 42.87 18.15
N THR A 7 -17.67 43.81 17.95
CA THR A 7 -16.56 43.62 16.99
C THR A 7 -15.59 42.54 17.43
N VAL A 8 -15.27 42.48 18.73
CA VAL A 8 -14.39 41.46 19.30
C VAL A 8 -15.02 40.06 19.23
N ILE A 9 -16.33 39.93 19.51
CA ILE A 9 -17.03 38.64 19.42
C ILE A 9 -17.11 38.15 17.97
N SER A 10 -17.41 39.02 17.00
CA SER A 10 -17.39 38.64 15.58
C SER A 10 -16.00 38.24 15.08
N ALA A 11 -14.94 38.94 15.51
CA ALA A 11 -13.57 38.59 15.15
C ALA A 11 -13.18 37.21 15.70
N ILE A 12 -13.56 36.91 16.95
CA ILE A 12 -13.33 35.60 17.56
C ILE A 12 -14.12 34.50 16.85
N ALA A 13 -15.39 34.73 16.52
CA ALA A 13 -16.22 33.78 15.80
C ALA A 13 -15.65 33.46 14.40
N LEU A 14 -15.17 34.48 13.67
CA LEU A 14 -14.49 34.30 12.38
C LEU A 14 -13.22 33.46 12.52
N LEU A 15 -12.38 33.72 13.52
CA LEU A 15 -11.16 32.95 13.76
C LEU A 15 -11.45 31.46 14.05
N PHE A 16 -12.51 31.16 14.79
CA PHE A 16 -12.93 29.77 15.04
C PHE A 16 -13.45 29.07 13.77
N SER A 17 -14.19 29.77 12.91
CA SER A 17 -14.65 29.21 11.64
C SER A 17 -13.49 28.88 10.68
N PHE A 18 -12.49 29.76 10.59
CA PHE A 18 -11.29 29.49 9.76
C PHE A 18 -10.48 28.30 10.28
N ALA A 19 -10.31 28.17 11.61
CA ALA A 19 -9.61 27.04 12.20
C ALA A 19 -10.34 25.71 11.96
N ALA A 20 -11.67 25.69 12.07
CA ALA A 20 -12.48 24.51 11.79
C ALA A 20 -12.40 24.08 10.31
N GLN A 21 -12.45 25.04 9.38
CA GLN A 21 -12.36 24.77 7.94
C GLN A 21 -10.95 24.27 7.54
N ALA A 22 -9.89 24.82 8.14
CA ALA A 22 -8.52 24.35 7.93
C ALA A 22 -8.33 22.89 8.40
N GLY A 23 -8.85 22.54 9.58
CA GLY A 23 -8.77 21.17 10.10
C GLY A 23 -9.55 20.14 9.27
N GLN A 24 -10.67 20.54 8.65
CA GLN A 24 -11.41 19.66 7.73
C GLN A 24 -10.65 19.42 6.41
N ALA A 25 -10.04 20.46 5.84
CA ALA A 25 -9.28 20.34 4.60
C ALA A 25 -8.04 19.43 4.75
N GLU A 26 -7.34 19.50 5.89
CA GLU A 26 -6.21 18.59 6.16
C GLU A 26 -6.67 17.13 6.26
N LYS A 27 -7.75 16.86 6.98
CA LYS A 27 -8.28 15.50 7.13
C LYS A 27 -8.71 14.89 5.79
N GLU A 28 -9.33 15.68 4.91
CA GLU A 28 -9.72 15.25 3.56
C GLU A 28 -8.49 14.90 2.71
N LYS A 29 -7.45 15.76 2.74
CA LYS A 29 -6.18 15.51 2.05
C LYS A 29 -5.54 14.19 2.51
N THR A 30 -5.44 13.98 3.82
CA THR A 30 -4.83 12.76 4.38
C THR A 30 -5.59 11.50 3.97
N MET A 31 -6.93 11.54 3.97
CA MET A 31 -7.74 10.40 3.51
C MET A 31 -7.54 10.10 2.02
N HIS A 32 -7.39 11.13 1.18
CA HIS A 32 -7.08 10.95 -0.24
C HIS A 32 -5.70 10.31 -0.45
N GLU A 33 -4.69 10.74 0.31
CA GLU A 33 -3.35 10.16 0.27
C GLU A 33 -3.36 8.68 0.68
N MET A 34 -4.04 8.34 1.78
CA MET A 34 -4.20 6.95 2.22
C MET A 34 -4.92 6.10 1.16
N HIS A 35 -5.95 6.64 0.51
CA HIS A 35 -6.64 5.94 -0.57
C HIS A 35 -5.75 5.71 -1.80
N ALA A 36 -4.88 6.67 -2.14
CA ALA A 36 -3.89 6.49 -3.18
C ALA A 36 -2.89 5.36 -2.82
N MET A 37 -2.41 5.32 -1.56
CA MET A 37 -1.53 4.25 -1.09
C MET A 37 -2.19 2.87 -1.18
N MET A 38 -3.47 2.75 -0.79
CA MET A 38 -4.22 1.50 -0.93
C MET A 38 -4.24 1.00 -2.37
N ARG A 39 -4.53 1.87 -3.35
CA ARG A 39 -4.54 1.48 -4.77
C ARG A 39 -3.16 1.06 -5.28
N MET A 40 -2.10 1.71 -4.80
CA MET A 40 -0.73 1.33 -5.17
C MET A 40 -0.37 -0.06 -4.63
N MET A 41 -0.74 -0.36 -3.38
CA MET A 41 -0.51 -1.69 -2.80
C MET A 41 -1.34 -2.78 -3.49
N ASP A 42 -2.60 -2.50 -3.83
CA ASP A 42 -3.46 -3.42 -4.58
C ASP A 42 -2.87 -3.77 -5.95
N ASN A 43 -2.45 -2.75 -6.71
CA ASN A 43 -1.78 -2.97 -7.99
C ASN A 43 -0.46 -3.76 -7.83
N ALA A 44 0.31 -3.46 -6.79
CA ALA A 44 1.56 -4.16 -6.50
C ALA A 44 1.36 -5.63 -6.11
N LEU A 45 0.28 -5.94 -5.38
CA LEU A 45 -0.12 -7.32 -5.11
C LEU A 45 -0.46 -8.04 -6.42
N CYS A 46 -1.26 -7.41 -7.29
CA CYS A 46 -1.63 -8.00 -8.58
C CYS A 46 -0.39 -8.28 -9.44
N GLN A 47 0.54 -7.32 -9.53
CA GLN A 47 1.81 -7.49 -10.22
C GLN A 47 2.63 -8.66 -9.66
N ALA A 48 2.71 -8.80 -8.34
CA ALA A 48 3.45 -9.90 -7.72
C ALA A 48 2.79 -11.26 -8.01
N LEU A 49 1.47 -11.36 -7.92
CA LEU A 49 0.74 -12.59 -8.23
C LEU A 49 0.84 -12.97 -9.71
N GLU A 50 0.82 -12.00 -10.62
CA GLU A 50 1.09 -12.24 -12.04
C GLU A 50 2.53 -12.71 -12.27
N GLY A 51 3.50 -12.12 -11.56
CA GLY A 51 4.88 -12.59 -11.57
C GLY A 51 5.03 -14.04 -11.11
N ALA A 52 4.34 -14.42 -10.03
CA ALA A 52 4.34 -15.80 -9.54
C ALA A 52 3.73 -16.78 -10.56
N ASN A 53 2.71 -16.36 -11.32
CA ASN A 53 2.15 -17.16 -12.41
C ASN A 53 3.15 -17.32 -13.56
N LEU A 54 3.91 -16.29 -13.92
CA LEU A 54 4.97 -16.39 -14.93
C LEU A 54 6.07 -17.37 -14.52
N MET A 55 6.47 -17.35 -13.25
CA MET A 55 7.43 -18.32 -12.73
C MET A 55 6.91 -19.75 -12.87
N MET A 56 5.64 -19.98 -12.51
CA MET A 56 4.99 -21.28 -12.65
C MET A 56 4.94 -21.73 -14.12
N PHE A 57 4.54 -20.86 -15.05
CA PHE A 57 4.51 -21.21 -16.47
C PHE A 57 5.91 -21.53 -17.03
N GLY A 58 6.92 -20.76 -16.65
CA GLY A 58 8.29 -21.03 -17.08
C GLY A 58 8.85 -22.35 -16.54
N GLN A 59 8.37 -22.78 -15.37
CA GLN A 59 8.67 -24.09 -14.79
C GLN A 59 7.91 -25.24 -15.47
N MET A 60 6.73 -24.98 -16.04
CA MET A 60 5.84 -25.99 -16.63
C MET A 60 5.98 -26.17 -18.15
N SER A 61 6.90 -25.48 -18.83
CA SER A 61 7.02 -25.57 -20.30
C SER A 61 7.27 -27.02 -20.76
N GLY A 62 6.28 -27.59 -21.46
CA GLY A 62 6.09 -29.03 -21.68
C GLY A 62 7.03 -29.72 -22.67
N ALA A 63 8.34 -29.49 -22.60
CA ALA A 63 9.33 -30.15 -23.47
C ALA A 63 10.70 -30.33 -22.79
N ASP A 64 10.73 -30.85 -21.55
CA ASP A 64 11.93 -31.11 -20.74
C ASP A 64 12.86 -29.89 -20.52
N LYS A 65 12.37 -28.68 -20.82
CA LYS A 65 13.13 -27.43 -20.73
C LYS A 65 12.33 -26.42 -19.95
N ILE A 66 13.00 -25.80 -18.99
CA ILE A 66 12.51 -24.65 -18.23
C ILE A 66 12.70 -23.38 -19.05
N ASP A 67 11.67 -22.54 -19.14
CA ASP A 67 11.78 -21.18 -19.69
C ASP A 67 12.34 -20.24 -18.60
N ARG A 68 13.65 -20.00 -18.67
CA ARG A 68 14.36 -19.15 -17.69
C ARG A 68 13.98 -17.69 -17.79
N ASP A 69 13.64 -17.20 -18.99
CA ASP A 69 13.30 -15.80 -19.20
C ASP A 69 11.95 -15.48 -18.53
N MET A 70 10.99 -16.40 -18.62
CA MET A 70 9.72 -16.29 -17.89
C MET A 70 9.93 -16.30 -16.37
N ILE A 71 10.79 -17.18 -15.86
CA ILE A 71 11.11 -17.24 -14.43
C ILE A 71 11.77 -15.95 -13.95
N GLU A 72 12.74 -15.42 -14.68
CA GLU A 72 13.45 -14.20 -14.30
C GLU A 72 12.52 -12.98 -14.30
N ARG A 73 11.67 -12.86 -15.34
CA ARG A 73 10.65 -11.79 -15.41
C ARG A 73 9.66 -11.91 -14.26
N GLY A 74 9.16 -13.11 -14.00
CA GLY A 74 8.23 -13.35 -12.90
C GLY A 74 8.84 -13.03 -11.54
N THR A 75 10.09 -13.44 -11.32
CA THR A 75 10.86 -13.13 -10.10
C THR A 75 11.01 -11.61 -9.91
N THR A 76 11.32 -10.88 -10.98
CA THR A 76 11.43 -9.42 -10.94
C THR A 76 10.09 -8.78 -10.57
N MET A 77 8.99 -9.22 -11.18
CA MET A 77 7.65 -8.70 -10.89
C MET A 77 7.24 -8.94 -9.43
N VAL A 78 7.53 -10.12 -8.88
CA VAL A 78 7.29 -10.43 -7.46
C VAL A 78 8.08 -9.51 -6.54
N ASN A 79 9.38 -9.34 -6.80
CA ASN A 79 10.24 -8.49 -5.99
C ASN A 79 9.81 -7.02 -6.05
N ASP A 80 9.50 -6.51 -7.24
CA ASP A 80 9.02 -5.15 -7.44
C ASP A 80 7.69 -4.90 -6.72
N GLY A 81 6.74 -5.85 -6.81
CA GLY A 81 5.47 -5.77 -6.10
C GLY A 81 5.67 -5.70 -4.57
N LYS A 82 6.50 -6.57 -4.00
CA LYS A 82 6.86 -6.51 -2.57
C LYS A 82 7.50 -5.18 -2.20
N ALA A 83 8.43 -4.68 -3.01
CA ALA A 83 9.12 -3.42 -2.76
C ALA A 83 8.16 -2.22 -2.75
N VAL A 84 7.17 -2.20 -3.65
CA VAL A 84 6.14 -1.15 -3.66
C VAL A 84 5.28 -1.20 -2.40
N ILE A 85 4.82 -2.39 -1.98
CA ILE A 85 4.03 -2.54 -0.74
C ILE A 85 4.84 -2.05 0.47
N LEU A 86 6.08 -2.51 0.62
CA LEU A 86 6.98 -2.07 1.69
C LEU A 86 7.23 -0.56 1.66
N LYS A 87 7.37 0.03 0.48
CA LYS A 87 7.50 1.49 0.33
C LYS A 87 6.24 2.21 0.80
N MET A 88 5.04 1.70 0.52
CA MET A 88 3.80 2.30 1.00
C MET A 88 3.64 2.18 2.53
N LEU A 89 4.16 1.11 3.14
CA LEU A 89 4.07 0.88 4.59
C LEU A 89 5.15 1.57 5.42
N ALA A 90 6.34 1.78 4.87
CA ALA A 90 7.50 2.23 5.65
C ALA A 90 8.35 3.31 4.96
N GLY A 91 7.91 3.75 3.78
CA GLY A 91 8.58 4.77 2.97
C GLY A 91 8.52 6.18 3.57
N SER A 92 9.16 7.11 2.88
CA SER A 92 9.20 8.53 3.25
C SER A 92 7.81 9.14 3.43
N GLU A 93 6.88 8.79 2.56
CA GLU A 93 5.52 9.31 2.52
C GLU A 93 4.71 8.85 3.73
N MET A 94 4.81 7.56 4.09
CA MET A 94 4.18 7.03 5.31
C MET A 94 4.79 7.63 6.58
N LYS A 95 6.12 7.79 6.62
CA LYS A 95 6.80 8.46 7.74
C LYS A 95 6.38 9.93 7.89
N ALA A 96 6.20 10.64 6.78
CA ALA A 96 5.69 12.00 6.79
C ALA A 96 4.25 12.03 7.35
N MET A 97 3.39 11.13 6.91
CA MET A 97 2.01 11.04 7.42
C MET A 97 1.96 10.78 8.93
N HIS A 98 2.79 9.86 9.45
CA HIS A 98 2.92 9.62 10.89
C HIS A 98 3.43 10.84 11.67
N LYS A 99 4.33 11.63 11.07
CA LYS A 99 4.87 12.85 11.68
C LYS A 99 3.85 13.98 11.69
N GLU A 100 3.10 14.14 10.60
CA GLU A 100 2.09 15.19 10.43
C GLU A 100 0.84 14.92 11.25
N GLY A 101 0.47 13.64 11.44
CA GLY A 101 -0.74 13.26 12.14
C GLY A 101 -1.99 13.54 11.29
N GLY A 102 -3.12 13.83 11.93
CA GLY A 102 -4.37 14.20 11.24
C GLY A 102 -5.11 13.06 10.51
N TYR A 103 -4.51 11.86 10.44
CA TYR A 103 -5.16 10.65 9.94
C TYR A 103 -6.10 10.02 10.98
N ASN A 104 -6.97 9.12 10.51
CA ASN A 104 -7.74 8.27 11.40
C ASN A 104 -6.88 7.06 11.82
N ASP A 105 -6.64 6.89 13.13
CA ASP A 105 -5.79 5.82 13.67
C ASP A 105 -6.25 4.42 13.28
N LYS A 106 -7.58 4.18 13.28
CA LYS A 106 -8.13 2.87 12.88
C LYS A 106 -7.83 2.59 11.41
N VAL A 107 -8.06 3.57 10.53
CA VAL A 107 -7.77 3.41 9.09
C VAL A 107 -6.29 3.21 8.87
N MET A 108 -5.42 3.92 9.60
CA MET A 108 -3.97 3.75 9.50
C MET A 108 -3.55 2.35 9.95
N HIS A 109 -4.06 1.88 11.08
CA HIS A 109 -3.80 0.52 11.55
C HIS A 109 -4.27 -0.54 10.55
N ASP A 110 -5.49 -0.38 10.01
CA ASP A 110 -6.06 -1.31 9.03
C ASP A 110 -5.25 -1.30 7.72
N LEU A 111 -4.71 -0.15 7.31
CA LEU A 111 -3.84 0.01 6.14
C LEU A 111 -2.53 -0.77 6.30
N HIS A 112 -1.87 -0.65 7.46
CA HIS A 112 -0.66 -1.41 7.77
C HIS A 112 -0.95 -2.91 7.79
N ALA A 113 -2.01 -3.33 8.49
CA ALA A 113 -2.41 -4.72 8.57
C ALA A 113 -2.80 -5.30 7.19
N LEU A 114 -3.37 -4.49 6.30
CA LEU A 114 -3.63 -4.89 4.92
C LEU A 114 -2.34 -5.16 4.17
N GLY A 115 -1.39 -4.23 4.19
CA GLY A 115 -0.11 -4.41 3.49
C GLY A 115 0.69 -5.62 4.01
N ASP A 116 0.70 -5.87 5.32
CA ASP A 116 1.33 -7.05 5.91
C ASP A 116 0.69 -8.36 5.38
N ARG A 117 -0.65 -8.40 5.31
CA ARG A 117 -1.36 -9.54 4.74
C ARG A 117 -1.08 -9.72 3.26
N MET A 118 -0.96 -8.63 2.50
CA MET A 118 -0.61 -8.70 1.07
C MET A 118 0.78 -9.31 0.88
N LEU A 119 1.77 -8.89 1.67
CA LEU A 119 3.12 -9.48 1.65
C LEU A 119 3.07 -10.97 1.98
N HIS A 120 2.32 -11.35 3.02
CA HIS A 120 2.17 -12.75 3.40
C HIS A 120 1.53 -13.60 2.29
N VAL A 121 0.52 -13.09 1.58
CA VAL A 121 -0.06 -13.78 0.42
C VAL A 121 0.97 -14.02 -0.67
N ILE A 122 1.81 -13.03 -0.99
CA ILE A 122 2.87 -13.18 -2.00
C ILE A 122 3.86 -14.27 -1.57
N GLU A 123 4.29 -14.26 -0.31
CA GLU A 123 5.23 -15.25 0.24
C GLU A 123 4.66 -16.68 0.20
N GLU A 124 3.39 -16.85 0.59
CA GLU A 124 2.74 -18.17 0.57
C GLU A 124 2.57 -18.69 -0.86
N VAL A 125 2.25 -17.83 -1.84
CA VAL A 125 2.16 -18.23 -3.25
C VAL A 125 3.52 -18.67 -3.79
N GLU A 126 4.59 -17.91 -3.54
CA GLU A 126 5.95 -18.30 -3.95
C GLU A 126 6.37 -19.64 -3.33
N LYS A 127 6.07 -19.83 -2.04
CA LYS A 127 6.36 -21.06 -1.32
C LYS A 127 5.60 -22.25 -1.92
N LEU A 128 4.29 -22.12 -2.13
CA LEU A 128 3.45 -23.16 -2.73
C LEU A 128 3.92 -23.55 -4.13
N HIS A 129 4.22 -22.57 -4.99
CA HIS A 129 4.76 -22.85 -6.32
C HIS A 129 6.13 -23.56 -6.24
N GLY A 130 7.02 -23.09 -5.35
CA GLY A 130 8.32 -23.70 -5.15
C GLY A 130 8.26 -25.14 -4.60
N GLU A 131 7.34 -25.42 -3.68
CA GLU A 131 7.10 -26.77 -3.15
C GLU A 131 6.50 -27.70 -4.22
N ALA A 132 5.47 -27.24 -4.94
CA ALA A 132 4.86 -28.01 -6.02
C ALA A 132 5.88 -28.39 -7.11
N PHE A 133 6.74 -27.45 -7.51
CA PHE A 133 7.80 -27.72 -8.49
C PHE A 133 8.81 -28.78 -8.01
N LYS A 134 9.24 -28.72 -6.74
CA LYS A 134 10.13 -29.73 -6.16
C LYS A 134 9.53 -31.12 -6.18
N GLU A 135 8.23 -31.25 -5.88
CA GLU A 135 7.54 -32.55 -5.91
C GLU A 135 7.41 -33.11 -7.33
N MET A 136 7.25 -32.26 -8.35
CA MET A 136 7.24 -32.70 -9.75
C MET A 136 8.59 -33.27 -10.22
N GLY A 137 9.71 -32.72 -9.74
CA GLY A 137 11.06 -33.16 -10.10
C GLY A 137 11.56 -34.43 -9.39
N LYS A 138 10.78 -35.02 -8.48
CA LYS A 138 11.11 -36.28 -7.78
C LYS A 138 10.67 -37.55 -8.54
N LYS A 139 10.08 -37.40 -9.73
CA LYS A 139 9.67 -38.51 -10.61
C LYS A 139 10.77 -38.87 -11.59
#